data_AF-A0A519VTZ7-F1
#
_entry.id   AF-A0A519VTZ7-F1
#
_cell.length_a   1.000
_cell.length_b   1.000
_cell.length_c   1.000
_cell.angle_alpha   90.00
_cell.angle_beta   90.00
_cell.angle_gamma   90.00
#
_symmetry.space_group_name_H-M   'P 1'
#
loop_
_entity.id
_entity.type
_entity.pdbx_description
1 polymer ?
#
loop_
_entity_poly.entity_id
_entity_poly.type
_entity_poly.pdbx_seq_one_letter_code
_entity_poly.pdbx_strand_id
1 'polypeptide(L)'
;NFHLNMKGLGLINAVLGNLPDGALKSTLSTFGIRGNLQTGLNMFEKLADNLPKSSYEPFYEEVVFYYAYVLTDVAHSSSAYSKTMKYTDRIADTSLLKSYLRSYVCIKNAHNDEAIAILAKKPEGSLYQPFPYLDYLEGLAHLNKLDLSAATYFNRFLSSNKGVNYIKDTYLHLGWIALLKGDKNGYSAFVAKAINNGYTYNEKDKQAKNEALSPQPAIDLLKARLLFDGGYLTRALQILGDKKTADFSSEKDKTEFNYRLGRIYDDLGKDEDALDAYQATINLGKNSKYYFAANAALQMGKVYEKRKNIAKAKEAFNNAISMKNHEYESSIESQAKAGLKRLN
;
A
#
# COMPACT_ATOMS: atom_id res chain seq x y z
N ASN A 1 16.13 10.60 32.85
CA ASN A 1 15.62 9.60 31.88
C ASN A 1 16.13 9.99 30.50
N PHE A 2 16.90 9.16 29.81
CA PHE A 2 17.57 9.53 28.55
C PHE A 2 16.55 9.59 27.40
N HIS A 3 16.34 10.79 26.82
CA HIS A 3 15.25 11.05 25.87
C HIS A 3 15.28 10.14 24.63
N LEU A 4 16.46 9.85 24.08
CA LEU A 4 16.59 9.03 22.88
C LEU A 4 16.20 7.55 23.08
N ASN A 5 16.06 7.07 24.32
CA ASN A 5 15.47 5.74 24.57
C ASN A 5 14.07 5.61 23.96
N MET A 6 13.34 6.72 23.84
CA MET A 6 12.02 6.76 23.21
C MET A 6 12.05 6.37 21.72
N LYS A 7 13.19 6.46 21.03
CA LYS A 7 13.33 6.10 19.61
C LYS A 7 13.15 4.59 19.43
N GLY A 8 13.94 3.80 20.16
CA GLY A 8 13.86 2.34 20.14
C GLY A 8 12.56 1.84 20.78
N LEU A 9 12.19 2.37 21.95
CA LEU A 9 10.95 1.99 22.63
C LEU A 9 9.71 2.33 21.80
N GLY A 10 9.72 3.46 21.09
CA GLY A 10 8.63 3.87 20.20
C GLY A 10 8.43 2.88 19.07
N LEU A 11 9.53 2.47 18.42
CA LEU A 11 9.49 1.46 17.35
C LEU A 11 8.97 0.12 17.86
N ILE A 12 9.51 -0.37 18.99
CA ILE A 12 9.10 -1.64 19.61
C ILE A 12 7.60 -1.61 19.94
N ASN A 13 7.13 -0.54 20.60
CA ASN A 13 5.72 -0.40 20.96
C ASN A 13 4.81 -0.38 19.73
N ALA A 14 5.20 0.36 18.69
CA ALA A 14 4.43 0.46 17.47
C ALA A 14 4.33 -0.86 16.71
N VAL A 15 5.47 -1.51 16.46
CA VAL A 15 5.52 -2.78 15.70
C VAL A 15 4.84 -3.90 16.46
N LEU A 16 5.17 -4.09 17.74
CA LEU A 16 4.56 -5.15 18.56
C LEU A 16 3.07 -4.91 18.82
N GLY A 17 2.67 -3.65 18.98
CA GLY A 17 1.27 -3.27 19.16
C GLY A 17 0.41 -3.54 17.93
N ASN A 18 1.02 -3.58 16.75
CA ASN A 18 0.36 -3.84 15.47
C ASN A 18 0.60 -5.26 14.93
N LEU A 19 1.22 -6.14 15.71
CA LEU A 19 1.37 -7.55 15.30
C LEU A 19 -0.01 -8.20 15.16
N PRO A 20 -0.27 -8.92 14.05
CA PRO A 20 -1.44 -9.78 13.91
C PRO A 20 -1.52 -10.79 15.04
N ASP A 21 -2.73 -11.19 15.40
CA ASP A 21 -2.92 -12.30 16.33
C ASP A 21 -2.34 -13.60 15.74
N GLY A 22 -1.61 -14.36 16.55
CA GLY A 22 -0.96 -15.59 16.10
C GLY A 22 0.15 -16.03 17.05
N ALA A 23 0.82 -17.14 16.72
CA ALA A 23 1.81 -17.78 17.57
C ALA A 23 2.92 -16.81 18.02
N LEU A 24 3.44 -15.97 17.11
CA LEU A 24 4.49 -15.01 17.45
C LEU A 24 4.04 -14.02 18.54
N LYS A 25 2.87 -13.40 18.37
CA LYS A 25 2.32 -12.43 19.33
C LYS A 25 2.02 -13.09 20.68
N SER A 26 1.45 -14.29 20.66
CA SER A 26 1.17 -15.06 21.88
C SER A 26 2.45 -15.44 22.62
N THR A 27 3.47 -15.97 21.93
CA THR A 27 4.75 -16.34 22.53
C THR A 27 5.43 -15.14 23.17
N LEU A 28 5.51 -14.00 22.47
CA LEU A 28 6.09 -12.77 23.02
C LEU A 28 5.33 -12.30 24.28
N SER A 29 4.00 -12.38 24.26
CA SER A 29 3.17 -11.97 25.39
C SER A 29 3.39 -12.83 26.65
N THR A 30 3.71 -14.12 26.50
CA THR A 30 4.06 -15.04 27.59
C THR A 30 5.37 -14.62 28.26
N PHE A 31 6.34 -14.10 27.51
CA PHE A 31 7.58 -13.54 28.04
C PHE A 31 7.42 -12.09 28.53
N GLY A 32 6.19 -11.58 28.66
CA GLY A 32 5.92 -10.21 29.12
C GLY A 32 6.19 -9.13 28.07
N ILE A 33 6.52 -9.50 26.83
CA ILE A 33 6.81 -8.57 25.75
C ILE A 33 5.49 -8.16 25.09
N ARG A 34 5.08 -6.91 25.32
CA ARG A 34 3.85 -6.32 24.78
C ARG A 34 4.15 -4.94 24.19
N GLY A 35 3.47 -4.61 23.09
CA GLY A 35 3.51 -3.27 22.51
C GLY A 35 2.14 -2.60 22.53
N ASN A 36 2.15 -1.28 22.45
CA ASN A 36 0.96 -0.48 22.23
C ASN A 36 1.24 0.54 21.12
N LEU A 37 0.46 0.46 20.03
CA LEU A 37 0.66 1.30 18.85
C LEU A 37 0.58 2.79 19.20
N GLN A 38 -0.44 3.21 19.94
CA GLN A 38 -0.63 4.61 20.32
C GLN A 38 0.50 5.12 21.21
N THR A 39 0.96 4.31 22.16
CA THR A 39 2.14 4.62 22.98
C THR A 39 3.35 4.86 22.09
N GLY A 40 3.61 3.97 21.12
CA GLY A 40 4.72 4.12 20.18
C GLY A 40 4.65 5.39 19.35
N LEU A 41 3.46 5.70 18.80
CA LEU A 41 3.23 6.93 18.02
C LEU A 41 3.43 8.20 18.87
N ASN A 42 2.93 8.21 20.11
CA ASN A 42 3.11 9.33 21.04
C ASN A 42 4.59 9.52 21.40
N MET A 43 5.36 8.43 21.49
CA MET A 43 6.81 8.50 21.75
C MET A 43 7.55 9.18 20.59
N PHE A 44 7.26 8.78 19.35
CA PHE A 44 7.86 9.41 18.17
C PHE A 44 7.46 10.88 18.02
N GLU A 45 6.19 11.20 18.22
CA GLU A 45 5.70 12.59 18.16
C GLU A 45 6.40 13.48 19.18
N LYS A 46 6.51 13.01 20.43
CA LYS A 46 7.24 13.73 21.47
C LYS A 46 8.71 13.94 21.10
N LEU A 47 9.37 12.96 20.47
CA LEU A 47 10.75 13.14 20.01
C LEU A 47 10.83 14.17 18.88
N ALA A 48 9.97 14.04 17.87
CA ALA A 48 9.96 14.96 16.72
C ALA A 48 9.70 16.41 17.15
N ASP A 49 8.83 16.66 18.13
CA ASP A 49 8.55 18.02 18.60
C ASP A 49 9.66 18.61 19.50
N ASN A 50 10.42 17.79 20.22
CA ASN A 50 11.34 18.26 21.26
C ASN A 50 12.84 18.17 20.89
N LEU A 51 13.25 17.23 20.04
CA LEU A 51 14.64 17.13 19.58
C LEU A 51 15.21 18.42 18.97
N PRO A 52 14.47 19.20 18.14
CA PRO A 52 14.95 20.48 17.63
C PRO A 52 15.47 21.46 18.70
N LYS A 53 14.98 21.34 19.94
CA LYS A 53 15.26 22.25 21.06
C LYS A 53 16.25 21.65 22.07
N SER A 54 16.96 20.59 21.69
CA SER A 54 17.80 19.81 22.61
C SER A 54 19.20 19.58 22.03
N SER A 55 20.15 19.16 22.88
CA SER A 55 21.48 18.71 22.44
C SER A 55 21.47 17.44 21.59
N TYR A 56 20.32 16.78 21.43
CA TYR A 56 20.14 15.58 20.61
C TYR A 56 19.52 15.89 19.24
N GLU A 57 19.47 17.17 18.84
CA GLU A 57 18.99 17.61 17.54
C GLU A 57 19.54 16.79 16.35
N PRO A 58 20.82 16.37 16.32
CA PRO A 58 21.35 15.58 15.19
C PRO A 58 20.64 14.25 14.91
N PHE A 59 19.86 13.71 15.87
CA PHE A 59 19.07 12.49 15.68
C PHE A 59 17.67 12.75 15.11
N TYR A 60 17.33 14.01 14.82
CA TYR A 60 15.99 14.39 14.37
C TYR A 60 15.57 13.67 13.08
N GLU A 61 16.41 13.71 12.05
CA GLU A 61 16.08 13.14 10.75
C GLU A 61 15.86 11.62 10.83
N GLU A 62 16.65 10.93 11.65
CA GLU A 62 16.49 9.50 11.92
C GLU A 62 15.15 9.20 12.62
N VAL A 63 14.77 10.03 13.61
CA VAL A 63 13.45 9.91 14.27
C VAL A 63 12.32 10.16 13.30
N VAL A 64 12.42 11.17 12.42
CA VAL A 64 11.41 11.46 11.40
C VAL A 64 11.30 10.31 10.39
N PHE A 65 12.42 9.72 9.98
CA PHE A 65 12.42 8.53 9.13
C PHE A 65 11.63 7.38 9.76
N TYR A 66 11.95 7.02 11.02
CA TYR A 66 11.22 5.95 11.71
C TYR A 66 9.75 6.31 11.92
N TYR A 67 9.45 7.56 12.24
CA TYR A 67 8.09 7.98 12.48
C TYR A 67 7.24 7.92 11.20
N ALA A 68 7.76 8.42 10.09
CA ALA A 68 7.09 8.35 8.78
C ALA A 68 6.86 6.90 8.34
N TYR A 69 7.85 6.03 8.51
CA TYR A 69 7.71 4.59 8.26
C TYR A 69 6.62 3.96 9.12
N VAL A 70 6.66 4.19 10.44
CA VAL A 70 5.67 3.64 11.37
C VAL A 70 4.27 4.16 11.04
N LEU A 71 4.11 5.44 10.72
CA LEU A 71 2.81 5.99 10.33
C LEU A 71 2.28 5.34 9.06
N THR A 72 3.14 5.12 8.06
CA THR A 72 2.74 4.70 6.72
C THR A 72 2.55 3.19 6.60
N ASP A 73 3.55 2.39 7.02
CA ASP A 73 3.61 0.96 6.75
C ASP A 73 3.24 0.09 7.95
N VAL A 74 3.34 0.61 9.17
CA VAL A 74 2.94 -0.13 10.39
C VAL A 74 1.51 0.25 10.78
N ALA A 75 1.28 1.52 11.09
CA ALA A 75 0.01 2.01 11.62
C ALA A 75 -1.07 2.17 10.55
N HIS A 76 -0.69 2.33 9.28
CA HIS A 76 -1.57 2.79 8.20
C HIS A 76 -2.42 4.00 8.63
N SER A 77 -1.77 4.97 9.28
CA SER A 77 -2.43 6.12 9.90
C SER A 77 -2.99 7.06 8.85
N SER A 78 -4.23 7.52 9.03
CA SER A 78 -4.82 8.60 8.23
C SER A 78 -4.05 9.93 8.35
N SER A 79 -3.19 10.07 9.37
CA SER A 79 -2.32 11.23 9.54
C SER A 79 -0.91 11.07 8.93
N ALA A 80 -0.63 9.94 8.26
CA ALA A 80 0.70 9.64 7.74
C ALA A 80 1.22 10.74 6.80
N TYR A 81 0.41 11.16 5.82
CA TYR A 81 0.74 12.26 4.91
C TYR A 81 1.02 13.55 5.68
N SER A 82 0.02 14.07 6.42
CA SER A 82 0.13 15.39 7.05
C SER A 82 1.28 15.48 8.06
N LYS A 83 1.51 14.44 8.86
CA LYS A 83 2.63 14.40 9.81
C LYS A 83 3.98 14.26 9.11
N THR A 84 4.09 13.42 8.08
CA THR A 84 5.35 13.27 7.33
C THR A 84 5.71 14.59 6.66
N MET A 85 4.76 15.27 6.02
CA MET A 85 4.99 16.58 5.41
C MET A 85 5.42 17.63 6.43
N LYS A 86 4.73 17.70 7.59
CA LYS A 86 5.06 18.58 8.72
C LYS A 86 6.50 18.36 9.21
N TYR A 87 6.87 17.13 9.56
CA TYR A 87 8.16 16.85 10.21
C TYR A 87 9.33 16.81 9.22
N THR A 88 9.09 16.56 7.94
CA THR A 88 10.14 16.69 6.92
C THR A 88 10.40 18.14 6.49
N ASP A 89 9.58 19.09 6.91
CA ASP A 89 9.68 20.49 6.45
C ASP A 89 11.01 21.16 6.82
N ARG A 90 11.49 20.89 8.03
CA ARG A 90 12.78 21.41 8.51
C ARG A 90 14.01 20.69 7.96
N ILE A 91 13.83 19.58 7.26
CA ILE A 91 14.94 18.90 6.58
C ILE A 91 15.28 19.71 5.33
N ALA A 92 16.57 19.90 5.02
CA ALA A 92 17.00 20.68 3.86
C ALA A 92 16.50 20.05 2.54
N ASP A 93 16.16 20.88 1.54
CA ASP A 93 15.73 20.40 0.22
C ASP A 93 16.86 19.69 -0.55
N THR A 94 18.12 19.92 -0.15
CA THR A 94 19.29 19.19 -0.62
C THR A 94 19.37 17.76 -0.08
N SER A 95 18.46 17.33 0.81
CA SER A 95 18.42 15.99 1.38
C SER A 95 17.64 15.02 0.50
N LEU A 96 18.30 13.95 0.04
CA LEU A 96 17.64 12.82 -0.61
C LEU A 96 16.65 12.12 0.34
N LEU A 97 16.89 12.13 1.65
CA LEU A 97 15.98 11.56 2.64
C LEU A 97 14.64 12.30 2.65
N LYS A 98 14.65 13.63 2.55
CA LYS A 98 13.41 14.43 2.44
C LYS A 98 12.63 14.05 1.19
N SER A 99 13.31 13.97 0.05
CA SER A 99 12.69 13.57 -1.22
C SER A 99 12.05 12.19 -1.11
N TYR A 100 12.80 11.22 -0.58
CA TYR A 100 12.32 9.86 -0.34
C TYR A 100 11.08 9.82 0.55
N LEU A 101 11.14 10.41 1.75
CA LEU A 101 10.05 10.33 2.72
C LEU A 101 8.77 10.99 2.19
N ARG A 102 8.89 12.17 1.57
CA ARG A 102 7.74 12.90 1.02
C ARG A 102 7.14 12.18 -0.19
N SER A 103 7.96 11.74 -1.15
CA SER A 103 7.43 11.02 -2.33
C SER A 103 6.81 9.69 -1.93
N TYR A 104 7.43 8.95 -1.01
CA TYR A 104 6.92 7.67 -0.54
C TYR A 104 5.56 7.81 0.15
N VAL A 105 5.42 8.76 1.09
CA VAL A 105 4.12 8.96 1.75
C VAL A 105 3.05 9.45 0.77
N CYS A 106 3.43 10.26 -0.23
CA CYS A 106 2.52 10.71 -1.26
C CYS A 106 1.98 9.54 -2.11
N ILE A 107 2.85 8.66 -2.59
CA ILE A 107 2.48 7.45 -3.35
C ILE A 107 1.55 6.56 -2.52
N LYS A 108 1.83 6.41 -1.23
CA LYS A 108 1.04 5.54 -0.33
C LYS A 108 -0.33 6.12 0.05
N ASN A 109 -0.55 7.41 -0.15
CA ASN A 109 -1.76 8.12 0.27
C ASN A 109 -2.45 8.84 -0.90
N ALA A 110 -2.28 8.36 -2.13
CA ALA A 110 -2.98 8.89 -3.32
C ALA A 110 -2.66 10.36 -3.68
N HIS A 111 -1.54 10.92 -3.19
CA HIS A 111 -1.02 12.23 -3.59
C HIS A 111 -0.04 12.11 -4.77
N ASN A 112 -0.45 11.41 -5.83
CA ASN A 112 0.47 10.93 -6.86
C ASN A 112 1.14 12.05 -7.69
N ASP A 113 0.43 13.12 -8.03
CA ASP A 113 1.03 14.26 -8.76
C ASP A 113 2.07 15.00 -7.91
N GLU A 114 1.88 15.09 -6.59
CA GLU A 114 2.85 15.66 -5.67
C GLU A 114 4.10 14.77 -5.58
N ALA A 115 3.94 13.45 -5.55
CA ALA A 115 5.05 12.51 -5.60
C ALA A 115 5.91 12.69 -6.86
N ILE A 116 5.27 12.83 -8.03
CA ILE A 116 5.97 13.09 -9.31
C ILE A 116 6.74 14.42 -9.23
N ALA A 117 6.11 15.47 -8.73
CA ALA A 117 6.75 16.79 -8.60
C ALA A 117 7.97 16.75 -7.65
N ILE A 118 7.90 15.99 -6.56
CA ILE A 118 9.02 15.80 -5.62
C ILE A 118 10.15 15.00 -6.29
N LEU A 119 9.84 13.87 -6.92
CA LEU A 119 10.85 12.99 -7.53
C LEU A 119 11.57 13.64 -8.71
N ALA A 120 10.85 14.44 -9.50
CA ALA A 120 11.42 15.22 -10.59
C ALA A 120 12.38 16.33 -10.12
N LYS A 121 12.26 16.78 -8.86
CA LYS A 121 13.10 17.82 -8.26
C LYS A 121 14.09 17.28 -7.22
N LYS A 122 14.18 15.97 -7.05
CA LYS A 122 15.09 15.36 -6.08
C LYS A 122 16.53 15.84 -6.34
N PRO A 123 17.35 16.03 -5.30
CA PRO A 123 18.73 16.42 -5.48
C PRO A 123 19.52 15.33 -6.21
N GLU A 124 20.39 15.73 -7.14
CA GLU A 124 21.18 14.84 -7.99
C GLU A 124 22.64 15.34 -8.09
N GLY A 125 23.53 14.51 -8.65
CA GLY A 125 24.94 14.84 -8.88
C GLY A 125 25.91 13.91 -8.18
N SER A 126 27.21 14.10 -8.43
CA SER A 126 28.29 13.23 -7.93
C SER A 126 28.47 13.24 -6.41
N LEU A 127 27.92 14.25 -5.72
CA LEU A 127 27.94 14.34 -4.25
C LEU A 127 26.92 13.41 -3.59
N TYR A 128 25.98 12.85 -4.34
CA TYR A 128 24.90 12.03 -3.81
C TYR A 128 25.16 10.54 -4.03
N GLN A 129 24.89 9.74 -3.00
CA GLN A 129 24.91 8.29 -3.15
C GLN A 129 23.78 7.83 -4.09
N PRO A 130 24.04 6.86 -4.99
CA PRO A 130 22.98 6.29 -5.81
C PRO A 130 21.84 5.76 -4.94
N PHE A 131 20.61 6.21 -5.25
CA PHE A 131 19.41 5.74 -4.56
C PHE A 131 18.38 5.18 -5.56
N PRO A 132 18.65 4.01 -6.17
CA PRO A 132 17.82 3.44 -7.24
C PRO A 132 16.34 3.29 -6.88
N TYR A 133 16.02 3.10 -5.59
CA TYR A 133 14.63 2.96 -5.15
C TYR A 133 13.76 4.19 -5.48
N LEU A 134 14.36 5.40 -5.59
CA LEU A 134 13.63 6.57 -6.05
C LEU A 134 13.18 6.45 -7.50
N ASP A 135 13.94 5.76 -8.36
CA ASP A 135 13.55 5.47 -9.74
C ASP A 135 12.39 4.49 -9.79
N TYR A 136 12.40 3.48 -8.92
CA TYR A 136 11.26 2.59 -8.78
C TYR A 136 9.99 3.35 -8.36
N LEU A 137 10.08 4.25 -7.37
CA LEU A 137 8.96 5.08 -6.94
C LEU A 137 8.48 6.04 -8.05
N GLU A 138 9.40 6.60 -8.83
CA GLU A 138 9.07 7.47 -9.97
C GLU A 138 8.36 6.68 -11.07
N GLY A 139 8.84 5.48 -11.39
CA GLY A 139 8.16 4.56 -12.31
C GLY A 139 6.74 4.21 -11.86
N LEU A 140 6.55 3.88 -10.58
CA LEU A 140 5.22 3.62 -10.01
C LEU A 140 4.30 4.83 -10.16
N ALA A 141 4.78 6.01 -9.77
CA ALA A 141 3.96 7.23 -9.78
C ALA A 141 3.52 7.60 -11.22
N HIS A 142 4.42 7.50 -12.20
CA HIS A 142 4.07 7.71 -13.60
C HIS A 142 3.11 6.64 -14.13
N LEU A 143 3.33 5.36 -13.81
CA LEU A 143 2.43 4.30 -14.29
C LEU A 143 1.02 4.42 -13.69
N ASN A 144 0.90 4.86 -12.44
CA ASN A 144 -0.38 5.08 -11.76
C ASN A 144 -1.24 6.19 -12.42
N LYS A 145 -0.63 7.11 -13.17
CA LYS A 145 -1.38 8.09 -14.01
C LYS A 145 -1.60 7.64 -15.45
N LEU A 146 -1.24 6.38 -15.77
CA LEU A 146 -1.16 5.78 -17.10
C LEU A 146 -0.10 6.42 -18.02
N ASP A 147 0.94 7.03 -17.45
CA ASP A 147 2.09 7.51 -18.22
C ASP A 147 3.06 6.35 -18.47
N LEU A 148 3.03 5.85 -19.70
CA LEU A 148 3.81 4.67 -20.11
C LEU A 148 5.31 4.98 -20.32
N SER A 149 5.74 6.24 -20.17
CA SER A 149 7.16 6.60 -20.06
C SER A 149 7.78 6.07 -18.74
N ALA A 150 6.94 5.62 -17.80
CA ALA A 150 7.31 4.89 -16.58
C ALA A 150 8.37 3.80 -16.81
N ALA A 151 8.38 3.16 -17.98
CA ALA A 151 9.36 2.14 -18.34
C ALA A 151 10.81 2.64 -18.23
N THR A 152 11.08 3.92 -18.53
CA THR A 152 12.41 4.52 -18.42
C THR A 152 12.93 4.44 -16.98
N TYR A 153 12.10 4.79 -16.01
CA TYR A 153 12.44 4.76 -14.60
C TYR A 153 12.63 3.34 -14.06
N PHE A 154 11.75 2.42 -14.45
CA PHE A 154 11.89 1.01 -14.10
C PHE A 154 13.16 0.38 -14.68
N ASN A 155 13.53 0.71 -15.92
CA ASN A 155 14.79 0.24 -16.51
C ASN A 155 16.00 0.84 -15.78
N ARG A 156 15.95 2.12 -15.39
CA ARG A 156 17.01 2.77 -14.60
C ARG A 156 17.16 2.11 -13.22
N PHE A 157 16.05 1.79 -12.56
CA PHE A 157 16.06 1.00 -11.32
C PHE A 157 16.75 -0.35 -11.54
N LEU A 158 16.31 -1.15 -12.52
CA LEU A 158 16.89 -2.47 -12.78
C LEU A 158 18.37 -2.42 -13.13
N SER A 159 18.85 -1.37 -13.83
CA SER A 159 20.26 -1.24 -14.20
C SER A 159 21.16 -0.78 -13.06
N SER A 160 20.63 0.01 -12.12
CA SER A 160 21.42 0.64 -11.05
C SER A 160 21.26 -0.03 -9.68
N ASN A 161 20.16 -0.76 -9.46
CA ASN A 161 19.87 -1.42 -8.21
C ASN A 161 20.79 -2.63 -7.98
N LYS A 162 21.56 -2.58 -6.89
CA LYS A 162 22.37 -3.71 -6.40
C LYS A 162 21.63 -4.58 -5.39
N GLY A 163 20.41 -4.18 -5.00
CA GLY A 163 19.57 -4.91 -4.06
C GLY A 163 18.75 -6.02 -4.73
N VAL A 164 18.10 -6.84 -3.90
CA VAL A 164 17.32 -8.01 -4.34
C VAL A 164 15.81 -7.81 -4.33
N ASN A 165 15.34 -6.70 -3.73
CA ASN A 165 13.92 -6.38 -3.56
C ASN A 165 13.39 -5.58 -4.76
N TYR A 166 12.09 -5.69 -5.02
CA TYR A 166 11.32 -5.04 -6.08
C TYR A 166 11.69 -5.43 -7.51
N ILE A 167 12.53 -6.46 -7.69
CA ILE A 167 12.98 -6.89 -9.02
C ILE A 167 11.83 -7.54 -9.79
N LYS A 168 11.08 -8.45 -9.14
CA LYS A 168 9.94 -9.14 -9.77
C LYS A 168 8.80 -8.17 -10.02
N ASP A 169 8.54 -7.33 -9.03
CA ASP A 169 7.54 -6.28 -9.10
C ASP A 169 7.83 -5.31 -10.26
N THR A 170 9.08 -4.88 -10.42
CA THR A 170 9.46 -4.02 -11.55
C THR A 170 9.25 -4.70 -12.90
N TYR A 171 9.63 -5.99 -13.05
CA TYR A 171 9.37 -6.72 -14.29
C TYR A 171 7.88 -6.87 -14.58
N LEU A 172 7.05 -7.10 -13.56
CA LEU A 172 5.60 -7.17 -13.76
C LEU A 172 5.04 -5.82 -14.26
N HIS A 173 5.47 -4.69 -13.69
CA HIS A 173 5.05 -3.36 -14.15
C HIS A 173 5.52 -3.06 -15.58
N LEU A 174 6.74 -3.49 -15.97
CA LEU A 174 7.19 -3.42 -17.37
C LEU A 174 6.31 -4.28 -18.30
N GLY A 175 5.88 -5.46 -17.81
CA GLY A 175 4.88 -6.28 -18.49
C GLY A 175 3.57 -5.54 -18.69
N TRP A 176 3.02 -4.94 -17.63
CA TRP A 176 1.80 -4.13 -17.72
C TRP A 176 1.94 -2.99 -18.72
N ILE A 177 3.08 -2.30 -18.76
CA ILE A 177 3.35 -1.26 -19.77
C ILE A 177 3.32 -1.85 -21.19
N ALA A 178 3.93 -3.02 -21.42
CA ALA A 178 3.90 -3.69 -22.73
C ALA A 178 2.45 -4.06 -23.11
N LEU A 179 1.68 -4.62 -22.18
CA LEU A 179 0.27 -4.96 -22.38
C LEU A 179 -0.57 -3.73 -22.74
N LEU A 180 -0.37 -2.61 -22.05
CA LEU A 180 -1.07 -1.35 -22.31
C LEU A 180 -0.70 -0.72 -23.65
N LYS A 181 0.49 -1.04 -24.21
CA LYS A 181 0.91 -0.67 -25.57
C LYS A 181 0.39 -1.64 -26.65
N GLY A 182 -0.30 -2.72 -26.27
CA GLY A 182 -0.73 -3.79 -27.18
C GLY A 182 0.36 -4.80 -27.52
N ASP A 183 1.53 -4.73 -26.89
CA ASP A 183 2.64 -5.65 -27.10
C ASP A 183 2.50 -6.89 -26.21
N LYS A 184 1.72 -7.87 -26.71
CA LYS A 184 1.50 -9.15 -26.03
C LYS A 184 2.77 -9.99 -25.89
N ASN A 185 3.70 -9.88 -26.84
CA ASN A 185 4.98 -10.61 -26.78
C ASN A 185 5.88 -10.02 -25.70
N GLY A 186 5.97 -8.69 -25.63
CA GLY A 186 6.66 -7.98 -24.55
C GLY A 186 6.05 -8.28 -23.18
N TYR A 187 4.71 -8.31 -23.07
CA TYR A 187 4.04 -8.71 -21.83
C TYR A 187 4.50 -10.09 -21.38
N SER A 188 4.41 -11.11 -22.25
CA SER A 188 4.84 -12.48 -21.95
C SER A 188 6.32 -12.57 -21.58
N ALA A 189 7.19 -11.83 -22.26
CA ALA A 189 8.62 -11.80 -21.97
C ALA A 189 8.92 -11.20 -20.57
N PHE A 190 8.23 -10.12 -20.20
CA PHE A 190 8.40 -9.49 -18.89
C PHE A 190 7.76 -10.30 -17.75
N VAL A 191 6.62 -10.94 -17.98
CA VAL A 191 6.01 -11.91 -17.05
C VAL A 191 6.99 -13.05 -16.76
N ALA A 192 7.63 -13.61 -17.78
CA ALA A 192 8.65 -14.64 -17.59
C ALA A 192 9.83 -14.13 -16.74
N LYS A 193 10.26 -12.87 -16.90
CA LYS A 193 11.28 -12.26 -16.04
C LYS A 193 10.78 -12.04 -14.61
N ALA A 194 9.54 -11.62 -14.40
CA ALA A 194 8.95 -11.47 -13.07
C ALA A 194 8.93 -12.81 -12.30
N ILE A 195 8.65 -13.93 -12.99
CA ILE A 195 8.69 -15.26 -12.39
C ILE A 195 10.13 -15.65 -12.03
N ASN A 196 11.08 -15.48 -12.96
CA ASN A 196 12.39 -16.12 -12.88
C ASN A 196 13.51 -15.26 -12.25
N ASN A 197 13.39 -13.93 -12.23
CA ASN A 197 14.47 -13.05 -11.82
C ASN A 197 14.19 -12.41 -10.45
N GLY A 198 15.19 -12.31 -9.58
CA GLY A 198 15.03 -11.76 -8.23
C GLY A 198 14.43 -12.74 -7.22
N TYR A 199 14.21 -12.25 -5.99
CA TYR A 199 13.83 -13.07 -4.83
C TYR A 199 12.40 -12.76 -4.38
N THR A 200 11.86 -13.53 -3.43
CA THR A 200 10.53 -13.29 -2.83
C THR A 200 10.64 -13.02 -1.33
N TYR A 201 11.73 -12.39 -0.90
CA TYR A 201 11.92 -11.98 0.51
C TYR A 201 11.01 -10.83 0.88
N ASN A 202 10.85 -9.88 -0.04
CA ASN A 202 9.89 -8.80 0.09
C ASN A 202 8.50 -9.22 -0.43
N GLU A 203 7.47 -8.74 0.24
CA GLU A 203 6.09 -9.08 -0.05
C GLU A 203 5.63 -8.62 -1.44
N LYS A 204 6.13 -7.49 -1.98
CA LYS A 204 5.81 -7.04 -3.34
C LYS A 204 6.32 -8.00 -4.40
N ASP A 205 7.53 -8.53 -4.26
CA ASP A 205 8.04 -9.50 -5.23
C ASP A 205 7.31 -10.86 -5.14
N LYS A 206 6.85 -11.23 -3.94
CA LYS A 206 5.99 -12.41 -3.77
C LYS A 206 4.65 -12.22 -4.49
N GLN A 207 4.01 -11.07 -4.32
CA GLN A 207 2.78 -10.70 -5.03
C GLN A 207 3.01 -10.70 -6.55
N ALA A 208 4.09 -10.07 -7.00
CA ALA A 208 4.41 -9.97 -8.42
C ALA A 208 4.60 -11.34 -9.06
N LYS A 209 5.25 -12.28 -8.36
CA LYS A 209 5.35 -13.67 -8.82
C LYS A 209 3.99 -14.35 -8.92
N ASN A 210 3.14 -14.22 -7.91
CA ASN A 210 1.80 -14.82 -7.92
C ASN A 210 0.93 -14.27 -9.06
N GLU A 211 0.98 -12.96 -9.27
CA GLU A 211 0.23 -12.30 -10.35
C GLU A 211 0.79 -12.67 -11.72
N ALA A 212 2.11 -12.77 -11.87
CA ALA A 212 2.75 -13.22 -13.10
C ALA A 212 2.41 -14.68 -13.46
N LEU A 213 2.08 -15.52 -12.47
CA LEU A 213 1.59 -16.90 -12.66
C LEU A 213 0.08 -16.98 -12.94
N SER A 214 -0.63 -15.87 -12.79
CA SER A 214 -2.06 -15.79 -13.05
C SER A 214 -2.35 -15.44 -14.52
N PRO A 215 -3.58 -15.68 -15.02
CA PRO A 215 -3.96 -15.24 -16.36
C PRO A 215 -3.74 -13.74 -16.56
N GLN A 216 -3.43 -13.36 -17.80
CA GLN A 216 -3.26 -11.96 -18.19
C GLN A 216 -4.46 -11.11 -17.74
N PRO A 217 -4.23 -9.95 -17.08
CA PRO A 217 -5.32 -9.12 -16.60
C PRO A 217 -6.12 -8.52 -17.76
N ALA A 218 -7.43 -8.33 -17.54
CA ALA A 218 -8.23 -7.51 -18.44
C ALA A 218 -7.70 -6.05 -18.44
N ILE A 219 -7.53 -5.49 -19.64
CA ILE A 219 -6.87 -4.17 -19.83
C ILE A 219 -7.60 -3.06 -19.06
N ASP A 220 -8.94 -3.06 -19.09
CA ASP A 220 -9.74 -2.04 -18.39
C ASP A 220 -9.61 -2.16 -16.86
N LEU A 221 -9.53 -3.39 -16.32
CA LEU A 221 -9.30 -3.62 -14.88
C LEU A 221 -7.90 -3.17 -14.46
N LEU A 222 -6.89 -3.42 -15.29
CA LEU A 222 -5.52 -2.95 -15.05
C LEU A 222 -5.44 -1.42 -15.08
N LYS A 223 -6.06 -0.76 -16.05
CA LYS A 223 -6.12 0.71 -16.10
C LYS A 223 -6.78 1.29 -14.86
N ALA A 224 -7.93 0.73 -14.47
CA ALA A 224 -8.66 1.16 -13.29
C ALA A 224 -7.85 0.96 -12.00
N ARG A 225 -7.11 -0.15 -11.89
CA ARG A 225 -6.15 -0.40 -10.79
C ARG A 225 -5.14 0.73 -10.67
N LEU A 226 -4.41 0.99 -11.74
CA LEU A 226 -3.32 1.96 -11.76
C LEU A 226 -3.82 3.36 -11.40
N LEU A 227 -4.95 3.76 -12.00
CA LEU A 227 -5.59 5.05 -11.71
C LEU A 227 -6.06 5.14 -10.26
N PHE A 228 -6.65 4.07 -9.72
CA PHE A 228 -7.07 4.00 -8.32
C PHE A 228 -5.86 4.13 -7.37
N ASP A 229 -4.80 3.36 -7.62
CA ASP A 229 -3.56 3.39 -6.82
C ASP A 229 -2.89 4.77 -6.85
N GLY A 230 -3.09 5.54 -7.94
CA GLY A 230 -2.65 6.94 -8.07
C GLY A 230 -3.60 8.00 -7.50
N GLY A 231 -4.77 7.63 -6.97
CA GLY A 231 -5.77 8.59 -6.48
C GLY A 231 -6.64 9.21 -7.56
N TYR A 232 -6.53 8.78 -8.82
CA TYR A 232 -7.30 9.31 -9.94
C TYR A 232 -8.70 8.68 -10.04
N LEU A 233 -9.47 8.74 -8.94
CA LEU A 233 -10.73 7.99 -8.76
C LEU A 233 -11.76 8.27 -9.86
N THR A 234 -11.94 9.53 -10.27
CA THR A 234 -12.87 9.88 -11.36
C THR A 234 -12.45 9.27 -12.69
N ARG A 235 -11.15 9.26 -12.99
CA ARG A 235 -10.63 8.62 -14.21
C ARG A 235 -10.77 7.10 -14.13
N ALA A 236 -10.54 6.50 -12.96
CA ALA A 236 -10.76 5.07 -12.75
C ALA A 236 -12.24 4.70 -12.96
N LEU A 237 -13.18 5.50 -12.44
CA LEU A 237 -14.61 5.32 -12.64
C LEU A 237 -14.99 5.46 -14.12
N GLN A 238 -14.41 6.40 -14.86
CA GLN A 238 -14.66 6.54 -16.30
C GLN A 238 -14.27 5.29 -17.10
N ILE A 239 -13.24 4.54 -16.67
CA ILE A 239 -12.85 3.27 -17.33
C ILE A 239 -13.89 2.17 -17.09
N LEU A 240 -14.49 2.10 -15.90
CA LEU A 240 -15.34 0.98 -15.48
C LEU A 240 -16.85 1.28 -15.47
N GLY A 241 -17.26 2.55 -15.45
CA GLY A 241 -18.63 2.97 -15.15
C GLY A 241 -19.66 2.52 -16.19
N ASP A 242 -19.27 2.41 -17.45
CA ASP A 242 -20.14 1.94 -18.54
C ASP A 242 -20.06 0.42 -18.76
N LYS A 243 -19.20 -0.27 -17.99
CA LYS A 243 -19.03 -1.72 -18.07
C LYS A 243 -20.02 -2.44 -17.18
N LYS A 244 -20.26 -3.71 -17.50
CA LYS A 244 -21.09 -4.63 -16.72
C LYS A 244 -20.29 -5.89 -16.41
N THR A 245 -20.71 -6.61 -15.37
CA THR A 245 -20.13 -7.90 -15.02
C THR A 245 -20.10 -8.87 -16.22
N ALA A 246 -21.12 -8.83 -17.08
CA ALA A 246 -21.20 -9.68 -18.27
C ALA A 246 -20.14 -9.39 -19.35
N ASP A 247 -19.47 -8.23 -19.29
CA ASP A 247 -18.40 -7.87 -20.24
C ASP A 247 -17.08 -8.59 -19.94
N PHE A 248 -16.97 -9.24 -18.77
CA PHE A 248 -15.80 -9.99 -18.34
C PHE A 248 -16.05 -11.49 -18.44
N SER A 249 -15.12 -12.21 -19.07
CA SER A 249 -15.30 -13.63 -19.41
C SER A 249 -15.02 -14.56 -18.23
N SER A 250 -13.99 -14.27 -17.43
CA SER A 250 -13.61 -15.12 -16.31
C SER A 250 -14.31 -14.72 -15.01
N GLU A 251 -14.63 -15.71 -14.15
CA GLU A 251 -15.19 -15.44 -12.82
C GLU A 251 -14.25 -14.59 -11.95
N LYS A 252 -12.93 -14.70 -12.16
CA LYS A 252 -11.94 -13.83 -11.54
C LYS A 252 -12.16 -12.38 -11.96
N ASP A 253 -12.23 -12.10 -13.25
CA ASP A 253 -12.35 -10.72 -13.75
C ASP A 253 -13.72 -10.12 -13.41
N LYS A 254 -14.79 -10.92 -13.42
CA LYS A 254 -16.11 -10.51 -12.92
C LYS A 254 -16.07 -10.10 -11.44
N THR A 255 -15.39 -10.90 -10.62
CA THR A 255 -15.23 -10.61 -9.19
C THR A 255 -14.36 -9.36 -8.99
N GLU A 256 -13.24 -9.27 -9.71
CA GLU A 256 -12.30 -8.15 -9.66
C GLU A 256 -12.96 -6.84 -10.13
N PHE A 257 -13.78 -6.88 -11.18
CA PHE A 257 -14.53 -5.74 -11.68
C PHE A 257 -15.41 -5.12 -10.58
N ASN A 258 -16.26 -5.93 -9.95
CA ASN A 258 -17.13 -5.48 -8.87
C ASN A 258 -16.32 -4.98 -7.67
N TYR A 259 -15.21 -5.66 -7.35
CA TYR A 259 -14.32 -5.23 -6.27
C TYR A 259 -13.74 -3.84 -6.53
N ARG A 260 -13.24 -3.61 -7.75
CA ARG A 260 -12.65 -2.32 -8.15
C ARG A 260 -13.69 -1.21 -8.15
N LEU A 261 -14.89 -1.45 -8.67
CA LEU A 261 -15.99 -0.49 -8.58
C LEU A 261 -16.32 -0.15 -7.12
N GLY A 262 -16.44 -1.16 -6.25
CA GLY A 262 -16.70 -0.95 -4.82
C GLY A 262 -15.64 -0.05 -4.18
N ARG A 263 -14.36 -0.34 -4.41
CA ARG A 263 -13.24 0.48 -3.92
C ARG A 263 -13.30 1.91 -4.44
N ILE A 264 -13.57 2.10 -5.73
CA ILE A 264 -13.66 3.42 -6.35
C ILE A 264 -14.83 4.22 -5.76
N TYR A 265 -16.00 3.60 -5.61
CA TYR A 265 -17.18 4.26 -5.03
C TYR A 265 -16.98 4.63 -3.56
N ASP A 266 -16.36 3.75 -2.78
CA ASP A 266 -16.05 3.98 -1.36
C ASP A 266 -15.15 5.21 -1.18
N ASP A 267 -14.05 5.29 -1.93
CA ASP A 267 -13.11 6.41 -1.86
C ASP A 267 -13.71 7.71 -2.48
N LEU A 268 -14.74 7.60 -3.32
CA LEU A 268 -15.54 8.74 -3.80
C LEU A 268 -16.64 9.16 -2.81
N GLY A 269 -16.83 8.44 -1.70
CA GLY A 269 -17.88 8.69 -0.72
C GLY A 269 -19.30 8.28 -1.17
N LYS A 270 -19.40 7.42 -2.18
CA LYS A 270 -20.66 6.86 -2.69
C LYS A 270 -20.99 5.57 -1.96
N ASP A 271 -21.29 5.69 -0.67
CA ASP A 271 -21.39 4.54 0.24
C ASP A 271 -22.38 3.45 -0.23
N GLU A 272 -23.55 3.80 -0.78
CA GLU A 272 -24.53 2.79 -1.23
C GLU A 272 -24.04 2.03 -2.48
N ASP A 273 -23.52 2.75 -3.48
CA ASP A 273 -22.95 2.13 -4.69
C ASP A 273 -21.76 1.21 -4.33
N ALA A 274 -20.97 1.62 -3.34
CA ALA A 274 -19.86 0.83 -2.82
C ALA A 274 -20.35 -0.47 -2.16
N LEU A 275 -21.37 -0.38 -1.30
CA LEU A 275 -21.94 -1.54 -0.62
C LEU A 275 -22.56 -2.54 -1.60
N ASP A 276 -23.26 -2.08 -2.64
CA ASP A 276 -23.82 -2.93 -3.67
C ASP A 276 -22.73 -3.66 -4.47
N ALA A 277 -21.69 -2.94 -4.89
CA ALA A 277 -20.56 -3.52 -5.61
C ALA A 277 -19.75 -4.50 -4.74
N TYR A 278 -19.53 -4.19 -3.45
CA TYR A 278 -18.89 -5.11 -2.53
C TYR A 278 -19.74 -6.37 -2.29
N GLN A 279 -21.06 -6.24 -2.16
CA GLN A 279 -21.95 -7.39 -2.01
C GLN A 279 -21.91 -8.29 -3.26
N ALA A 280 -21.91 -7.70 -4.46
CA ALA A 280 -21.72 -8.44 -5.71
C ALA A 280 -20.37 -9.18 -5.74
N THR A 281 -19.30 -8.52 -5.28
CA THR A 281 -17.96 -9.13 -5.15
C THR A 281 -17.98 -10.36 -4.26
N ILE A 282 -18.61 -10.26 -3.08
CA ILE A 282 -18.71 -11.38 -2.13
C ILE A 282 -19.51 -12.53 -2.74
N ASN A 283 -20.64 -12.24 -3.38
CA ASN A 283 -21.50 -13.26 -3.97
C ASN A 283 -20.79 -14.07 -5.05
N LEU A 284 -19.99 -13.42 -5.90
CA LEU A 284 -19.20 -14.07 -6.95
C LEU A 284 -17.95 -14.76 -6.42
N GLY A 285 -17.27 -14.15 -5.44
CA GLY A 285 -15.91 -14.50 -5.07
C GLY A 285 -15.72 -15.28 -3.78
N LYS A 286 -16.76 -15.50 -2.96
CA LYS A 286 -16.61 -16.09 -1.60
C LYS A 286 -15.91 -17.45 -1.54
N ASN A 287 -15.94 -18.22 -2.63
CA ASN A 287 -15.29 -19.54 -2.73
C ASN A 287 -13.94 -19.49 -3.49
N SER A 288 -13.50 -18.29 -3.87
CA SER A 288 -12.28 -18.08 -4.62
C SER A 288 -11.05 -17.98 -3.72
N LYS A 289 -9.87 -18.29 -4.26
CA LYS A 289 -8.58 -18.06 -3.59
C LYS A 289 -8.05 -16.64 -3.76
N TYR A 290 -8.73 -15.81 -4.58
CA TYR A 290 -8.40 -14.39 -4.69
C TYR A 290 -8.95 -13.62 -3.50
N TYR A 291 -8.20 -12.61 -3.05
CA TYR A 291 -8.54 -11.83 -1.86
C TYR A 291 -9.78 -10.94 -1.99
N PHE A 292 -10.31 -10.76 -3.20
CA PHE A 292 -11.32 -9.74 -3.52
C PHE A 292 -12.56 -9.83 -2.63
N ALA A 293 -13.14 -11.01 -2.43
CA ALA A 293 -14.35 -11.19 -1.62
C ALA A 293 -14.10 -10.91 -0.14
N ALA A 294 -13.03 -11.45 0.43
CA ALA A 294 -12.67 -11.22 1.83
C ALA A 294 -12.37 -9.74 2.11
N ASN A 295 -11.68 -9.07 1.18
CA ASN A 295 -11.39 -7.65 1.31
C ASN A 295 -12.63 -6.78 1.08
N ALA A 296 -13.54 -7.15 0.16
CA ALA A 296 -14.83 -6.48 0.01
C ALA A 296 -15.65 -6.52 1.30
N ALA A 297 -15.73 -7.68 1.98
CA ALA A 297 -16.39 -7.79 3.28
C ALA A 297 -15.72 -6.91 4.35
N LEU A 298 -14.38 -6.85 4.36
CA LEU A 298 -13.65 -5.94 5.24
C LEU A 298 -14.01 -4.47 4.98
N GLN A 299 -14.04 -4.03 3.72
CA GLN A 299 -14.39 -2.65 3.38
C GLN A 299 -15.87 -2.35 3.70
N MET A 300 -16.80 -3.27 3.42
CA MET A 300 -18.20 -3.14 3.86
C MET A 300 -18.31 -2.91 5.36
N GLY A 301 -17.53 -3.65 6.17
CA GLY A 301 -17.48 -3.45 7.62
C GLY A 301 -17.04 -2.04 8.00
N LYS A 302 -16.03 -1.49 7.32
CA LYS A 302 -15.56 -0.10 7.54
C LYS A 302 -16.60 0.94 7.12
N VAL A 303 -17.28 0.74 5.99
CA VAL A 303 -18.38 1.63 5.55
C VAL A 303 -19.52 1.62 6.56
N TYR A 304 -19.96 0.44 7.01
CA TYR A 304 -21.01 0.34 8.03
C TYR A 304 -20.59 0.91 9.39
N GLU A 305 -19.34 0.72 9.79
CA GLU A 305 -18.76 1.33 11.00
C GLU A 305 -18.83 2.87 10.92
N LYS A 306 -18.38 3.47 9.81
CA LYS A 306 -18.45 4.92 9.55
C LYS A 306 -19.89 5.43 9.60
N ARG A 307 -20.84 4.65 9.08
CA ARG A 307 -22.29 4.93 9.12
C ARG A 307 -22.94 4.63 10.46
N LYS A 308 -22.18 4.20 11.48
CA LYS A 308 -22.65 3.80 12.81
C LYS A 308 -23.68 2.65 12.79
N ASN A 309 -23.71 1.85 11.72
CA ASN A 309 -24.52 0.64 11.65
C ASN A 309 -23.75 -0.54 12.25
N ILE A 310 -23.73 -0.60 13.58
CA ILE A 310 -22.91 -1.55 14.34
C ILE A 310 -23.23 -3.00 13.98
N ALA A 311 -24.51 -3.35 13.81
CA ALA A 311 -24.93 -4.72 13.50
C ALA A 311 -24.36 -5.20 12.16
N LYS A 312 -24.56 -4.42 11.09
CA LYS A 312 -24.03 -4.76 9.76
C LYS A 312 -22.51 -4.71 9.70
N ALA A 313 -21.88 -3.80 10.44
CA ALA A 313 -20.42 -3.73 10.52
C ALA A 313 -19.84 -5.02 11.14
N LYS A 314 -20.42 -5.51 12.25
CA LYS A 314 -20.01 -6.78 12.87
C LYS A 314 -20.21 -7.96 11.93
N GLU A 315 -21.35 -8.04 11.24
CA GLU A 315 -21.63 -9.07 10.25
C GLU A 315 -20.57 -9.09 9.14
N ALA A 316 -20.30 -7.94 8.53
CA ALA A 316 -19.33 -7.82 7.45
C ALA A 316 -17.89 -8.16 7.89
N PHE A 317 -17.45 -7.72 9.09
CA PHE A 317 -16.16 -8.12 9.62
C PHE A 317 -16.06 -9.62 9.90
N ASN A 318 -17.11 -10.24 10.44
CA ASN A 318 -17.15 -11.70 10.64
C ASN A 318 -17.11 -12.46 9.31
N ASN A 319 -17.79 -11.96 8.27
CA ASN A 319 -17.72 -12.53 6.92
C ASN A 319 -16.30 -12.44 6.34
N ALA A 320 -15.59 -11.33 6.55
CA ALA A 320 -14.19 -11.20 6.15
C ALA A 320 -13.28 -12.23 6.85
N ILE A 321 -13.53 -12.50 8.13
CA ILE A 321 -12.75 -13.48 8.92
C ILE A 321 -13.05 -14.92 8.50
N SER A 322 -14.29 -15.23 8.09
CA SER A 322 -14.70 -16.59 7.74
C SER A 322 -14.20 -17.05 6.37
N MET A 323 -13.87 -16.12 5.46
CA MET A 323 -13.21 -16.41 4.20
C MET A 323 -11.72 -16.68 4.43
N LYS A 324 -11.26 -17.88 4.05
CA LYS A 324 -9.91 -18.40 4.32
C LYS A 324 -9.21 -18.85 3.05
N ASN A 325 -7.91 -19.10 3.14
CA ASN A 325 -7.05 -19.63 2.06
C ASN A 325 -6.93 -18.69 0.85
N HIS A 326 -6.89 -17.39 1.10
CA HIS A 326 -6.70 -16.37 0.08
C HIS A 326 -5.45 -15.53 0.35
N GLU A 327 -5.01 -14.80 -0.66
CA GLU A 327 -3.92 -13.83 -0.52
C GLU A 327 -4.28 -12.77 0.54
N TYR A 328 -3.32 -12.34 1.35
CA TYR A 328 -3.52 -11.35 2.44
C TYR A 328 -4.45 -11.75 3.59
N GLU A 329 -4.77 -13.04 3.76
CA GLU A 329 -5.64 -13.54 4.85
C GLU A 329 -5.27 -12.94 6.21
N SER A 330 -4.01 -13.04 6.62
CA SER A 330 -3.58 -12.53 7.93
C SER A 330 -3.78 -11.02 8.09
N SER A 331 -3.61 -10.24 7.02
CA SER A 331 -3.83 -8.78 7.06
C SER A 331 -5.31 -8.44 7.13
N ILE A 332 -6.13 -9.08 6.29
CA ILE A 332 -7.58 -8.86 6.22
C ILE A 332 -8.23 -9.26 7.55
N GLU A 333 -7.88 -10.44 8.08
CA GLU A 333 -8.38 -10.93 9.37
C GLU A 333 -7.96 -10.02 10.53
N SER A 334 -6.69 -9.59 10.57
CA SER A 334 -6.21 -8.69 11.62
C SER A 334 -6.96 -7.35 11.60
N GLN A 335 -7.23 -6.80 10.41
CA GLN A 335 -7.99 -5.56 10.27
C GLN A 335 -9.46 -5.74 10.68
N ALA A 336 -10.09 -6.86 10.29
CA ALA A 336 -11.47 -7.16 10.66
C ALA A 336 -11.63 -7.35 12.18
N LYS A 337 -10.71 -8.06 12.83
CA LYS A 337 -10.67 -8.21 14.30
C LYS A 337 -10.47 -6.87 15.00
N ALA A 338 -9.57 -6.03 14.49
CA ALA A 338 -9.39 -4.68 15.01
C ALA A 338 -10.66 -3.84 14.86
N GLY A 339 -11.41 -4.01 13.76
CA GLY A 339 -12.74 -3.43 13.56
C GLY A 339 -13.73 -3.91 14.62
N LEU A 340 -13.90 -5.22 14.80
CA LEU A 340 -14.78 -5.79 15.83
C LEU A 340 -14.46 -5.27 17.24
N LYS A 341 -13.17 -5.11 17.58
CA LYS A 341 -12.74 -4.56 18.87
C LYS A 341 -13.17 -3.11 19.09
N ARG A 342 -13.32 -2.29 18.04
CA ARG A 342 -13.83 -0.92 18.16
C ARG A 342 -15.36 -0.84 18.31
N LEU A 343 -16.06 -1.89 17.90
CA LEU A 343 -17.53 -2.01 17.94
C LEU A 343 -18.06 -2.68 19.22
N ASN A 344 -17.16 -3.08 20.11
CA ASN A 344 -17.44 -3.61 21.44
C ASN A 344 -17.03 -2.55 22.46
#